data_AF-A0A946ITJ1-F1
#
_entry.id   AF-A0A946ITJ1-F1
#
_cell.length_a   1.000
_cell.length_b   1.000
_cell.length_c   1.000
_cell.angle_alpha   90.00
_cell.angle_beta   90.00
_cell.angle_gamma   90.00
#
_symmetry.space_group_name_H-M   'P 1'
#
loop_
_entity.id
_entity.type
_entity.pdbx_description
1 polymer ?
#
loop_
_entity_poly.entity_id
_entity_poly.type
_entity_poly.pdbx_seq_one_letter_code
_entity_poly.pdbx_strand_id
1 'polypeptide(L)' 'MNIVLKQALAVHEIPAYKIAEKVGRSPGWLSMVIRGMAEPSELEKQVIADSLERRVGELFPANSEVL' A
#
# COMPACT_ATOMS: atom_id res chain seq x y z
N MET A 1 10.53 -2.45 5.29
CA MET A 1 9.20 -2.04 5.82
C MET A 1 8.78 -0.74 5.16
N ASN A 2 7.63 -0.69 4.47
CA ASN A 2 7.12 0.51 3.79
C ASN A 2 6.40 1.44 4.78
N ILE A 3 7.17 2.35 5.38
CA ILE A 3 6.68 3.30 6.40
C ILE A 3 5.72 4.32 5.79
N VAL A 4 5.95 4.74 4.55
CA VAL A 4 5.12 5.76 3.88
C VAL A 4 3.71 5.24 3.65
N LEU A 5 3.57 4.02 3.13
CA LEU A 5 2.28 3.37 2.98
C LEU A 5 1.56 3.19 4.32
N LYS A 6 2.29 2.80 5.38
CA LYS A 6 1.72 2.67 6.73
C LYS A 6 1.15 4.01 7.25
N GLN A 7 1.89 5.10 7.09
CA GLN A 7 1.46 6.43 7.51
C GLN A 7 0.24 6.89 6.72
N ALA A 8 0.26 6.72 5.39
CA ALA A 8 -0.88 7.06 4.54
C ALA A 8 -2.14 6.31 4.98
N LEU A 9 -2.06 5.01 5.24
CA LEU A 9 -3.18 4.20 5.71
C LEU A 9 -3.67 4.58 7.12
N ALA A 10 -2.79 5.10 7.98
CA ALA A 10 -3.13 5.44 9.37
C ALA A 10 -3.91 6.76 9.50
N VAL A 11 -3.71 7.69 8.56
CA VAL A 11 -4.39 9.00 8.57
C VAL A 11 -5.56 9.08 7.59
N HIS A 12 -5.78 8.02 6.81
CA HIS A 12 -6.84 7.97 5.82
C HIS A 12 -8.15 7.43 6.41
N GLU A 13 -9.28 7.98 5.96
CA GLU A 13 -10.61 7.62 6.49
C GLU A 13 -11.04 6.20 6.09
N ILE A 14 -10.63 5.74 4.90
CA ILE A 14 -10.94 4.38 4.44
C ILE A 14 -10.05 3.37 5.17
N PRO A 15 -10.62 2.37 5.86
CA PRO A 15 -9.85 1.32 6.51
C PRO A 15 -8.99 0.52 5.52
N ALA A 16 -7.79 0.12 5.94
CA ALA A 16 -6.86 -0.62 5.09
C ALA A 16 -7.47 -1.89 4.47
N TYR A 17 -8.29 -2.64 5.21
CA TYR A 17 -8.93 -3.84 4.67
C TYR A 17 -9.86 -3.56 3.48
N LYS A 18 -10.52 -2.39 3.45
CA LYS A 18 -11.35 -1.97 2.30
C LYS A 18 -10.52 -1.69 1.06
N ILE A 19 -9.31 -1.17 1.24
CA ILE A 19 -8.38 -0.94 0.13
C ILE A 19 -7.83 -2.28 -0.38
N ALA A 20 -7.55 -3.23 0.51
CA ALA A 20 -7.16 -4.59 0.13
C ALA A 20 -8.28 -5.31 -0.66
N GLU A 21 -9.55 -5.16 -0.25
CA GLU A 21 -10.70 -5.69 -0.98
C GLU A 21 -10.80 -5.14 -2.41
N LYS A 22 -10.53 -3.85 -2.62
CA LYS A 22 -10.56 -3.21 -3.96
C LYS A 22 -9.58 -3.82 -4.96
N VAL A 23 -8.47 -4.37 -4.46
CA VAL A 23 -7.47 -5.07 -5.29
C VAL A 23 -7.63 -6.59 -5.28
N GLY A 24 -8.76 -7.10 -4.76
CA GLY A 24 -9.05 -8.53 -4.72
C GLY A 24 -8.17 -9.32 -3.74
N ARG A 25 -7.65 -8.65 -2.69
CA ARG A 25 -6.75 -9.25 -1.69
C ARG A 25 -7.44 -9.40 -0.34
N SER A 26 -6.88 -10.27 0.50
CA SER A 26 -7.39 -10.52 1.85
C SER A 26 -7.19 -9.30 2.76
N PRO A 27 -8.03 -9.12 3.80
CA PRO A 27 -7.95 -7.98 4.73
C PRO A 27 -6.55 -7.72 5.34
N GLY A 28 -5.77 -8.77 5.56
CA GLY A 28 -4.41 -8.68 6.12
C GLY A 28 -3.31 -8.41 5.09
N TRP A 29 -3.61 -8.39 3.80
CA TRP A 29 -2.59 -8.34 2.76
C TRP A 29 -1.78 -7.04 2.75
N LEU A 30 -2.41 -5.87 2.95
CA LEU A 30 -1.67 -4.60 3.05
C LEU A 30 -0.69 -4.60 4.23
N SER A 31 -0.98 -5.31 5.34
CA SER A 31 -0.03 -5.47 6.43
C SER A 31 1.20 -6.27 6.02
N MET A 32 1.05 -7.25 5.11
CA MET A 32 2.17 -7.99 4.53
C MET A 32 2.98 -7.10 3.58
N VAL A 33 2.32 -6.28 2.75
CA VAL A 33 2.97 -5.28 1.88
C VAL A 33 3.79 -4.29 2.70
N ILE A 34 3.23 -3.72 3.77
CA ILE A 34 3.93 -2.80 4.68
C ILE A 34 5.18 -3.47 5.28
N ARG A 35 5.11 -4.76 5.61
CA ARG A 35 6.24 -5.52 6.17
C ARG A 35 7.27 -5.94 5.12
N GLY A 36 6.99 -5.78 3.82
CA GLY A 36 7.84 -6.27 2.73
C GLY A 36 7.73 -7.79 2.52
N MET A 37 6.66 -8.41 3.03
CA MET A 37 6.40 -9.85 2.89
C MET A 37 5.57 -10.18 1.65
N ALA A 38 4.99 -9.16 1.00
CA ALA A 38 4.25 -9.27 -0.24
C ALA A 38 4.58 -8.07 -1.13
N GLU A 39 4.83 -8.31 -2.42
CA GLU A 39 5.06 -7.25 -3.40
C GLU A 39 3.78 -7.00 -4.21
N PRO A 40 3.22 -5.79 -4.21
CA PRO A 40 2.10 -5.42 -5.06
C PRO A 40 2.56 -5.28 -6.51
N SER A 41 1.73 -5.72 -7.45
CA SER A 41 1.90 -5.41 -8.88
C SER A 41 1.67 -3.93 -9.17
N GLU A 42 2.10 -3.45 -10.33
CA GLU A 42 1.91 -2.05 -10.74
C GLU A 42 0.45 -1.63 -10.80
N LEU A 43 -0.46 -2.52 -11.21
CA LEU A 43 -1.89 -2.26 -11.18
C LEU A 43 -2.41 -2.11 -9.75
N GLU A 44 -1.96 -2.97 -8.83
CA GLU A 44 -2.35 -2.88 -7.42
C GLU A 44 -1.80 -1.60 -6.79
N LYS A 45 -0.54 -1.25 -7.07
CA LYS A 45 0.08 0.01 -6.62
C LYS A 45 -0.75 1.21 -7.09
N GLN A 46 -1.21 1.22 -8.33
CA GLN A 46 -2.06 2.28 -8.88
C GLN A 46 -3.40 2.37 -8.12
N VAL A 47 -4.11 1.26 -7.94
CA VAL A 47 -5.41 1.25 -7.24
C VAL A 47 -5.27 1.67 -5.77
N ILE A 48 -4.18 1.26 -5.11
CA ILE A 48 -3.87 1.68 -3.74
C ILE A 48 -3.61 3.20 -3.70
N ALA A 49 -2.82 3.72 -4.64
CA ALA A 49 -2.51 5.14 -4.74
C ALA A 49 -3.76 6.00 -5.01
N ASP A 50 -4.60 5.57 -5.94
CA ASP A 50 -5.88 6.22 -6.25
C ASP A 50 -6.82 6.20 -5.03
N SER A 51 -6.86 5.09 -4.29
CA SER A 51 -7.69 4.95 -3.09
C SER A 51 -7.23 5.81 -1.92
N LEU A 52 -5.98 6.28 -1.94
CA LEU A 52 -5.36 7.11 -0.91
C LEU A 52 -5.15 8.55 -1.36
N GLU A 53 -5.56 8.90 -2.58
CA GLU A 53 -5.35 10.21 -3.19
C GLU A 53 -3.87 10.65 -3.13
N ARG A 54 -2.99 9.74 -3.55
CA ARG A 54 -1.53 9.90 -3.57
C ARG A 54 -0.97 9.44 -4.90
N ARG A 55 0.28 9.80 -5.19
CA ARG A 55 0.99 9.26 -6.36
C ARG A 55 1.60 7.90 -6.03
N VAL A 56 1.67 7.01 -7.02
CA VAL A 56 2.35 5.70 -6.86
C VAL A 56 3.77 5.86 -6.32
N GLY A 57 4.56 6.78 -6.89
CA GLY A 57 5.94 7.02 -6.45
C GLY A 57 6.09 7.61 -5.04
N GLU A 58 5.01 8.17 -4.47
CA GLU A 58 5.01 8.62 -3.06
C GLU A 58 4.84 7.42 -2.13
N LEU A 59 3.95 6.48 -2.47
CA LEU A 59 3.65 5.30 -1.65
C LEU A 59 4.64 4.14 -1.86
N PHE A 60 5.21 4.04 -3.06
CA PHE A 60 6.09 2.95 -3.50
C PHE A 60 7.33 3.53 -4.19
N PRO A 61 8.25 4.17 -3.43
CA PRO A 61 9.45 4.75 -4.00
C PRO A 61 10.38 3.66 -4.54
N ALA A 62 10.95 3.87 -5.73
CA ALA A 62 11.82 2.92 -6.44
C ALA A 62 13.11 2.54 -5.67
N ASN A 63 13.47 3.32 -4.64
CA ASN A 63 14.72 3.18 -3.87
C ASN A 63 14.49 2.77 -2.41
N SER A 64 13.47 1.97 -2.09
CA SER A 64 13.45 1.27 -0.79
C SER A 64 14.41 0.07 -0.84
N GLU A 65 15.70 0.35 -1.05
CA GLU A 65 16.74 -0.64 -0.82
C GLU A 65 16.71 -1.05 0.65
N VAL A 66 16.81 -2.36 0.83
CA VAL A 66 17.05 -3.03 2.10
C VAL A 66 18.32 -2.44 2.71
N LEU A 67 18.18 -1.66 3.79
CA LEU A 67 19.24 -1.46 4.78
C LEU A 67 19.03 -2.46 5.92
#